data_AF-A0A8H7SA28-F1
#
_entry.id   AF-A0A8H7SA28-F1
#
_cell.length_a   1.000
_cell.length_b   1.000
_cell.length_c   1.000
_cell.angle_alpha   90.00
_cell.angle_beta   90.00
_cell.angle_gamma   90.00
#
_symmetry.space_group_name_H-M   'P 1'
#
loop_
_entity.id
_entity.type
_entity.pdbx_description
1 polymer ?
#
loop_
_entity_poly.entity_id
_entity_poly.type
_entity_poly.pdbx_seq_one_letter_code
_entity_poly.pdbx_strand_id
1 'polypeptide(L)'
;MDNSRLKQLQEEYNRLDDQYRQLEQEHRDQQDAVREVRDEAGHLLEQIKLLSSKNDDLRAEKARSDDRVRQLTEEAQEWQSKYEKSRLELRTLKASSLIDSAIPQQTGFIQPTRNGVISHDHILTYQTSIDELLRTARSHKPSNVLSSMQKIVMTCKKVTEEVEEHETRGGLTSMTQSNLYNLKSQFSTALTHLLTAAKNHANGMGISPVSLLDAAAGHMTTVMVDLAKLLGIKPGTASSSNEVPLANMDSNRNDTLDALSRGPSTGSSLRRKDSANDKSNNRIAAAAAAGDSLLPEELSEYLKSETDHIVQTIQRLLAALRSPRDAGQVYGIITSLINIVASIMEVCDSTFDSTAGYRYRKQGTLVMSDLQHCKQTLTQMRDSSFGQSPEMASSTAKRDLAKEAYEIAKYTKELINIFDS
;
A
#
# COMPACT_ATOMS: atom_id res chain seq x y z
N MET A 1 -36.13 19.99 -91.99
CA MET A 1 -36.53 20.46 -90.64
C MET A 1 -36.97 19.29 -89.77
N ASP A 2 -37.92 18.45 -90.20
CA ASP A 2 -38.48 17.37 -89.37
C ASP A 2 -37.48 16.28 -88.92
N ASN A 3 -36.52 15.92 -89.77
CA ASN A 3 -35.53 14.88 -89.43
C ASN A 3 -34.54 15.32 -88.33
N SER A 4 -34.34 16.64 -88.15
CA SER A 4 -33.48 17.18 -87.08
C SER A 4 -34.22 17.20 -85.74
N ARG A 5 -35.52 17.47 -85.77
CA ARG A 5 -36.39 17.51 -84.58
C ARG A 5 -36.65 16.11 -84.04
N LEU A 6 -36.80 15.13 -84.92
CA LEU A 6 -36.92 13.71 -84.54
C LEU A 6 -35.64 13.20 -83.86
N LYS A 7 -34.45 13.59 -84.37
CA LYS A 7 -33.17 13.25 -83.74
C LYS A 7 -33.00 13.87 -82.36
N GLN A 8 -33.36 15.15 -82.20
CA GLN A 8 -33.33 15.82 -80.90
C GLN A 8 -34.27 15.15 -79.89
N LEU A 9 -35.48 14.78 -80.31
CA LEU A 9 -36.43 14.09 -79.44
C LEU A 9 -35.95 12.68 -79.06
N GLN A 10 -35.28 11.98 -79.98
CA GLN A 10 -34.66 10.68 -79.71
C GLN A 10 -33.50 10.81 -78.71
N GLU A 11 -32.66 11.83 -78.83
CA GLU A 11 -31.57 12.11 -77.89
C GLU A 11 -32.10 12.47 -76.50
N GLU A 12 -33.17 13.28 -76.41
CA GLU A 12 -33.84 13.60 -75.15
C GLU A 12 -34.48 12.37 -74.50
N TYR A 13 -35.13 11.50 -75.29
CA TYR A 13 -35.70 10.26 -74.80
C TYR A 13 -34.63 9.31 -74.25
N ASN A 14 -33.53 9.13 -74.99
CA ASN A 14 -32.41 8.30 -74.54
C ASN A 14 -31.79 8.87 -73.25
N ARG A 15 -31.60 10.19 -73.18
CA ARG A 15 -31.08 10.86 -71.99
C ARG A 15 -32.00 10.67 -70.78
N LEU A 16 -33.31 10.75 -70.98
CA LEU A 16 -34.29 10.56 -69.91
C LEU A 16 -34.36 9.09 -69.46
N ASP A 17 -34.24 8.13 -70.38
CA ASP A 17 -34.15 6.69 -70.05
C ASP A 17 -32.88 6.39 -69.25
N ASP A 18 -31.74 6.95 -69.66
CA ASP A 18 -30.47 6.81 -68.92
C ASP A 18 -30.57 7.40 -67.51
N GLN A 19 -31.19 8.57 -67.36
CA GLN A 19 -31.45 9.18 -66.05
C GLN A 19 -32.41 8.35 -65.19
N TYR A 20 -33.46 7.79 -65.78
CA TYR A 20 -34.40 6.94 -65.08
C TYR A 20 -33.72 5.67 -64.57
N ARG A 21 -32.91 5.01 -65.41
CA ARG A 21 -32.12 3.85 -65.01
C ARG A 21 -31.12 4.17 -63.91
N GLN A 22 -30.46 5.32 -64.01
CA GLN A 22 -29.54 5.78 -62.96
C GLN A 22 -30.26 6.01 -61.64
N LEU A 23 -31.40 6.69 -61.66
CA LEU A 23 -32.19 6.96 -60.46
C LEU A 23 -32.75 5.67 -59.84
N GLU A 24 -33.17 4.71 -60.69
CA GLU A 24 -33.63 3.40 -60.23
C GLU A 24 -32.49 2.59 -59.59
N GLN A 25 -31.27 2.68 -60.15
CA GLN A 25 -30.08 2.08 -59.57
C GLN A 25 -29.72 2.73 -58.23
N GLU A 26 -29.66 4.07 -58.16
CA GLU A 26 -29.38 4.80 -56.92
C GLU A 26 -30.42 4.50 -55.82
N HIS A 27 -31.70 4.37 -56.18
CA HIS A 27 -32.75 3.99 -55.23
C HIS A 27 -32.57 2.56 -54.71
N ARG A 28 -32.14 1.61 -55.56
CA ARG A 28 -31.83 0.23 -55.14
C ARG A 28 -30.61 0.23 -54.20
N ASP A 29 -29.54 0.94 -54.57
CA ASP A 29 -28.34 1.08 -53.75
C ASP A 29 -28.66 1.71 -52.38
N GLN A 30 -29.54 2.72 -52.35
CA GLN A 30 -30.05 3.30 -51.10
C GLN A 30 -30.86 2.30 -50.26
N GLN A 31 -31.73 1.49 -50.87
CA GLN A 31 -32.49 0.47 -50.15
C GLN A 31 -31.58 -0.59 -49.54
N ASP A 32 -30.54 -1.01 -50.26
CA ASP A 32 -29.57 -1.98 -49.77
C ASP A 32 -28.73 -1.41 -48.61
N ALA A 33 -28.26 -0.16 -48.73
CA ALA A 33 -27.54 0.51 -47.65
C ALA A 33 -28.40 0.69 -46.38
N VAL A 34 -29.68 1.04 -46.53
CA VAL A 34 -30.60 1.16 -45.38
C VAL A 34 -30.83 -0.19 -44.72
N ARG A 35 -30.93 -1.26 -45.51
CA ARG A 35 -31.08 -2.63 -44.98
C ARG A 35 -29.85 -3.07 -44.20
N GLU A 36 -28.65 -2.80 -44.72
CA GLU A 36 -27.40 -3.09 -44.04
C GLU A 36 -27.30 -2.37 -42.69
N VAL A 37 -27.58 -1.06 -42.66
CA VAL A 37 -27.59 -0.28 -41.40
C VAL A 37 -28.61 -0.82 -40.40
N ARG A 38 -29.79 -1.26 -40.88
CA ARG A 38 -30.81 -1.86 -40.00
C ARG A 38 -30.34 -3.18 -39.40
N ASP A 39 -29.68 -4.01 -40.19
CA ASP A 39 -29.17 -5.31 -39.75
C ASP A 39 -27.99 -5.12 -38.77
N GLU A 40 -27.10 -4.16 -39.03
CA GLU A 40 -26.03 -3.76 -38.09
C GLU A 40 -26.57 -3.17 -36.78
N ALA A 41 -27.57 -2.29 -36.85
CA ALA A 41 -28.23 -1.75 -35.66
C ALA A 41 -28.91 -2.85 -34.84
N GLY A 42 -29.51 -3.84 -35.51
CA GLY A 42 -30.06 -5.04 -34.88
C GLY A 42 -28.99 -5.84 -34.13
N HIS A 43 -27.84 -6.06 -34.77
CA HIS A 43 -26.71 -6.75 -34.16
C HIS A 43 -26.16 -6.01 -32.94
N LEU A 44 -26.00 -4.69 -33.02
CA LEU A 44 -25.53 -3.87 -31.89
C LEU A 44 -26.52 -3.89 -30.72
N LEU A 45 -27.83 -3.84 -30.98
CA LEU A 45 -28.85 -3.97 -29.93
C LEU A 45 -28.80 -5.32 -29.24
N GLU A 46 -28.57 -6.40 -29.99
CA GLU A 46 -28.40 -7.74 -29.43
C GLU A 46 -27.15 -7.83 -28.55
N GLN A 47 -26.02 -7.25 -29.00
CA GLN A 47 -24.82 -7.15 -28.18
C GLN A 47 -25.03 -6.32 -26.91
N ILE A 48 -25.73 -5.18 -26.99
CA ILE A 48 -26.07 -4.36 -25.82
C ILE A 48 -26.91 -5.16 -24.83
N LYS A 49 -27.90 -5.93 -25.32
CA LYS A 49 -28.74 -6.77 -24.48
C LYS A 49 -27.93 -7.87 -23.78
N LEU A 50 -27.03 -8.53 -24.51
CA LEU A 50 -26.13 -9.54 -23.96
C LEU A 50 -25.18 -8.94 -22.91
N LEU A 51 -24.58 -7.78 -23.21
CA LEU A 51 -23.71 -7.06 -22.29
C LEU A 51 -24.47 -6.60 -21.04
N SER A 52 -25.71 -6.13 -21.19
CA SER A 52 -26.57 -5.75 -20.06
C SER A 52 -26.84 -6.94 -19.16
N SER A 53 -27.25 -8.08 -19.73
CA SER A 53 -27.48 -9.32 -18.97
C SER A 53 -26.22 -9.75 -18.22
N LYS A 54 -25.07 -9.78 -18.90
CA LYS A 54 -23.79 -10.12 -18.28
C LYS A 54 -23.38 -9.15 -17.19
N ASN A 55 -23.70 -7.86 -17.34
CA ASN A 55 -23.44 -6.84 -16.32
C ASN A 55 -24.30 -7.09 -15.07
N ASP A 56 -25.57 -7.44 -15.26
CA ASP A 56 -26.47 -7.75 -14.15
C ASP A 56 -26.05 -9.02 -13.40
N ASP A 57 -25.60 -10.06 -14.11
CA ASP A 57 -25.02 -11.26 -13.51
C ASP A 57 -23.76 -10.94 -12.68
N LEU A 58 -22.85 -10.13 -13.24
CA LEU A 58 -21.64 -9.69 -12.54
C LEU A 58 -21.97 -8.82 -11.31
N ARG A 59 -22.99 -7.97 -11.40
CA ARG A 59 -23.47 -7.19 -10.24
C ARG A 59 -24.03 -8.09 -9.15
N ALA A 60 -24.78 -9.13 -9.51
CA ALA A 60 -25.32 -10.09 -8.57
C ALA A 60 -24.22 -10.94 -7.90
N GLU A 61 -23.20 -11.35 -8.64
CA GLU A 61 -22.02 -12.03 -8.07
C GLU A 61 -21.21 -11.11 -7.15
N LYS A 62 -20.98 -9.86 -7.56
CA LYS A 62 -20.32 -8.86 -6.72
C LYS A 62 -21.08 -8.63 -5.41
N ALA A 63 -22.40 -8.46 -5.46
CA ALA A 63 -23.22 -8.30 -4.26
C ALA A 63 -23.08 -9.49 -3.30
N ARG A 64 -23.09 -10.72 -3.83
CA ARG A 64 -22.86 -11.94 -3.03
C ARG A 64 -21.47 -11.98 -2.39
N SER A 65 -20.45 -11.57 -3.13
CA SER A 65 -19.09 -11.47 -2.59
C SER A 65 -18.99 -10.40 -1.50
N ASP A 66 -19.59 -9.23 -1.71
CA ASP A 66 -19.58 -8.13 -0.76
C ASP A 66 -20.28 -8.52 0.57
N ASP A 67 -21.38 -9.26 0.49
CA ASP A 67 -22.06 -9.79 1.69
C ASP A 67 -21.21 -10.83 2.43
N ARG A 68 -20.49 -11.70 1.71
CA ARG A 68 -19.57 -12.66 2.33
C ARG A 68 -18.38 -11.97 3.00
N VAL A 69 -17.86 -10.90 2.38
CA VAL A 69 -16.82 -10.06 2.99
C VAL A 69 -17.35 -9.42 4.27
N ARG A 70 -18.56 -8.86 4.27
CA ARG A 70 -19.18 -8.31 5.49
C ARG A 70 -19.27 -9.34 6.61
N GLN A 71 -19.78 -10.54 6.31
CA GLN A 71 -19.86 -11.62 7.30
C GLN A 71 -18.49 -11.98 7.89
N LEU A 72 -17.46 -12.15 7.04
CA LEU A 72 -16.11 -12.45 7.49
C LEU A 72 -15.51 -11.30 8.32
N THR A 73 -15.82 -10.05 8.00
CA THR A 73 -15.37 -8.90 8.80
C THR A 73 -16.04 -8.83 10.16
N GLU A 74 -17.33 -9.17 10.26
CA GLU A 74 -18.06 -9.27 11.53
C GLU A 74 -17.48 -10.40 12.40
N GLU A 75 -17.26 -11.58 11.82
CA GLU A 75 -16.61 -12.70 12.51
C GLU A 75 -15.20 -12.34 13.00
N ALA A 76 -14.40 -11.68 12.16
CA ALA A 76 -13.05 -11.25 12.55
C ALA A 76 -13.07 -10.26 13.72
N GLN A 77 -14.01 -9.30 13.72
CA GLN A 77 -14.19 -8.37 14.84
C GLN A 77 -14.65 -9.09 16.11
N GLU A 78 -15.56 -10.06 15.98
CA GLU A 78 -16.02 -10.85 17.12
C GLU A 78 -14.87 -11.66 17.75
N TRP A 79 -14.07 -12.33 16.91
CA TRP A 79 -12.88 -13.07 17.35
C TRP A 79 -11.81 -12.16 17.95
N GLN A 80 -11.61 -10.97 17.40
CA GLN A 80 -10.70 -9.98 17.97
C GLN A 80 -11.17 -9.55 19.37
N SER A 81 -12.46 -9.24 19.54
CA SER A 81 -13.02 -8.88 20.86
C SER A 81 -12.90 -10.03 21.86
N LYS A 82 -13.16 -11.28 21.43
CA LYS A 82 -12.97 -12.48 22.26
C LYS A 82 -11.51 -12.65 22.67
N TYR A 83 -10.58 -12.50 21.73
CA TYR A 83 -9.15 -12.58 22.01
C TYR A 83 -8.70 -11.48 22.98
N GLU A 84 -9.15 -10.25 22.79
CA GLU A 84 -8.83 -9.14 23.70
C GLU A 84 -9.37 -9.38 25.11
N LYS A 85 -10.61 -9.89 25.25
CA LYS A 85 -11.19 -10.29 26.54
C LYS A 85 -10.36 -11.37 27.23
N SER A 86 -10.07 -12.49 26.56
CA SER A 86 -9.25 -13.56 27.14
C SER A 86 -7.81 -13.12 27.44
N ARG A 87 -7.24 -12.23 26.62
CA ARG A 87 -5.92 -11.64 26.88
C ARG A 87 -5.94 -10.73 28.10
N LEU A 88 -7.02 -9.98 28.31
CA LEU A 88 -7.21 -9.13 29.49
C LEU A 88 -7.36 -10.00 30.75
N GLU A 89 -8.16 -11.07 30.69
CA GLU A 89 -8.30 -12.06 31.77
C GLU A 89 -6.96 -12.75 32.11
N LEU A 90 -6.15 -13.11 31.11
CA LEU A 90 -4.81 -13.65 31.35
C LEU A 90 -3.88 -12.62 31.99
N ARG A 91 -4.01 -11.34 31.64
CA ARG A 91 -3.22 -10.27 32.24
C ARG A 91 -3.65 -9.98 33.67
N THR A 92 -4.95 -10.01 33.97
CA THR A 92 -5.45 -9.86 35.35
C THR A 92 -5.06 -11.06 36.21
N LEU A 93 -5.14 -12.29 35.69
CA LEU A 93 -4.66 -13.49 36.38
C LEU A 93 -3.15 -13.47 36.60
N LYS A 94 -2.35 -13.05 35.60
CA LYS A 94 -0.90 -12.87 35.77
C LYS A 94 -0.58 -11.80 36.81
N ALA A 95 -1.28 -10.67 36.78
CA ALA A 95 -1.11 -9.62 37.78
C ALA A 95 -1.52 -10.09 39.18
N SER A 96 -2.59 -10.87 39.31
CA SER A 96 -3.01 -11.51 40.55
C SER A 96 -1.96 -12.52 41.05
N SER A 97 -1.32 -13.29 40.15
CA SER A 97 -0.27 -14.25 40.50
C SER A 97 1.07 -13.60 40.88
N LEU A 98 1.31 -12.35 40.45
CA LEU A 98 2.51 -11.58 40.77
C LEU A 98 2.43 -10.87 42.12
N ILE A 99 1.24 -10.76 42.73
CA ILE A 99 1.10 -10.28 44.12
C ILE A 99 1.56 -11.35 45.12
N ASP A 100 1.52 -12.63 44.74
CA ASP A 100 1.85 -13.77 45.62
C ASP A 100 3.20 -14.44 45.32
N SER A 101 3.98 -13.90 44.37
CA SER A 101 5.31 -14.44 44.04
C SER A 101 6.36 -13.34 43.87
N ALA A 102 7.07 -13.06 44.96
CA ALA A 102 8.31 -12.32 44.96
C ALA A 102 9.40 -13.13 44.24
N ILE A 103 9.51 -12.99 42.92
CA ILE A 103 10.66 -13.49 42.15
C ILE A 103 11.17 -12.35 41.24
N PRO A 104 12.39 -11.82 41.48
CA PRO A 104 12.97 -10.79 40.65
C PRO A 104 13.55 -11.45 39.39
N GLN A 105 12.81 -11.42 38.27
CA GLN A 105 13.38 -11.76 36.97
C GLN A 105 13.57 -10.52 36.10
N GLN A 106 14.85 -10.30 35.79
CA GLN A 106 15.37 -9.35 34.83
C GLN A 106 14.73 -9.60 33.46
N THR A 107 13.82 -8.74 33.07
CA THR A 107 13.39 -8.61 31.68
C THR A 107 13.71 -7.18 31.28
N GLY A 108 14.37 -6.98 30.14
CA GLY A 108 14.76 -5.66 29.60
C GLY A 108 13.58 -4.77 29.17
N PHE A 109 12.40 -4.99 29.75
CA PHE A 109 11.25 -4.10 29.68
C PHE A 109 11.31 -3.16 30.87
N ILE A 110 11.07 -1.86 30.63
CA ILE A 110 10.95 -0.87 31.70
C ILE A 110 9.79 -1.32 32.61
N GLN A 111 10.13 -1.81 33.80
CA GLN A 111 9.13 -2.21 34.80
C GLN A 111 8.50 -0.93 35.37
N PRO A 112 7.18 -0.90 35.62
CA PRO A 112 6.55 0.21 36.34
C PRO A 112 7.20 0.36 37.73
N THR A 113 8.06 1.37 37.89
CA THR A 113 8.75 1.63 39.15
C THR A 113 7.76 2.24 40.13
N ARG A 114 7.79 1.80 41.39
CA ARG A 114 6.90 2.30 42.47
C ARG A 114 6.99 3.83 42.69
N ASN A 115 8.06 4.46 42.21
CA ASN A 115 8.33 5.90 42.27
C ASN A 115 8.32 6.58 40.88
N GLY A 116 7.68 5.97 39.88
CA GLY A 116 7.63 6.56 38.53
C GLY A 116 6.81 7.84 38.48
N VAL A 117 7.32 8.84 37.76
CA VAL A 117 6.67 10.15 37.59
C VAL A 117 5.66 10.13 36.46
N ILE A 118 6.00 9.46 35.36
CA ILE A 118 5.19 9.50 34.14
C ILE A 118 4.11 8.43 34.22
N SER A 119 2.87 8.82 33.98
CA SER A 119 1.74 7.88 33.97
C SER A 119 1.88 6.85 32.85
N HIS A 120 1.71 5.56 33.18
CA HIS A 120 1.71 4.48 32.19
C HIS A 120 0.66 4.69 31.09
N ASP A 121 -0.48 5.31 31.42
CA ASP A 121 -1.52 5.68 30.47
C ASP A 121 -1.03 6.66 29.39
N HIS A 122 -0.19 7.63 29.75
CA HIS A 122 0.36 8.59 28.80
C HIS A 122 1.40 7.96 27.88
N ILE A 123 2.20 7.01 28.39
CA ILE A 123 3.12 6.23 27.56
C ILE A 123 2.36 5.36 26.54
N LEU A 124 1.28 4.68 26.98
CA LEU A 124 0.43 3.90 26.07
C LEU A 124 -0.26 4.79 25.03
N THR A 125 -0.80 5.93 25.45
CA THR A 125 -1.46 6.89 24.55
C THR A 125 -0.46 7.46 23.54
N TYR A 126 0.78 7.72 23.95
CA TYR A 126 1.84 8.13 23.02
C TYR A 126 2.17 7.02 22.01
N GLN A 127 2.33 5.77 22.47
CA GLN A 127 2.61 4.62 21.60
C GLN A 127 1.52 4.40 20.55
N THR A 128 0.25 4.43 20.95
CA THR A 128 -0.85 4.29 19.99
C THR A 128 -0.93 5.48 19.03
N SER A 129 -0.66 6.70 19.50
CA SER A 129 -0.71 7.91 18.68
C SER A 129 0.43 7.97 17.65
N ILE A 130 1.65 7.51 18.00
CA ILE A 130 2.79 7.49 17.05
C ILE A 130 2.62 6.39 16.00
N ASP A 131 2.08 5.23 16.37
CA ASP A 131 1.74 4.17 15.42
C ASP A 131 0.61 4.61 14.47
N GLU A 132 -0.40 5.31 14.98
CA GLU A 132 -1.48 5.89 14.18
C GLU A 132 -0.94 6.96 13.21
N LEU A 133 -0.01 7.82 13.65
CA LEU A 133 0.64 8.81 12.79
C LEU A 133 1.35 8.14 11.61
N LEU A 134 2.21 7.15 11.88
CA LEU A 134 3.00 6.46 10.86
C LEU A 134 2.14 5.61 9.91
N ARG A 135 1.04 5.04 10.40
CA ARG A 135 0.06 4.35 9.56
C ARG A 135 -0.66 5.34 8.64
N THR A 136 -1.08 6.48 9.18
CA THR A 136 -1.81 7.50 8.44
C THR A 136 -0.93 8.20 7.40
N ALA A 137 0.36 8.40 7.70
CA ALA A 137 1.34 8.96 6.76
C ALA A 137 1.61 8.05 5.54
N ARG A 138 1.43 6.73 5.68
CA ARG A 138 1.53 5.79 4.56
C ARG A 138 0.20 5.62 3.79
N SER A 139 -0.87 6.28 4.23
CA SER A 139 -2.19 6.18 3.60
C SER A 139 -2.40 7.22 2.49
N HIS A 140 -3.37 6.98 1.61
CA HIS A 140 -3.74 7.90 0.52
C HIS A 140 -4.36 9.24 0.97
N LYS A 141 -4.39 9.55 2.28
CA LYS A 141 -4.97 10.78 2.85
C LYS A 141 -3.98 11.47 3.81
N PRO A 142 -2.98 12.20 3.29
CA PRO A 142 -1.96 12.87 4.08
C PRO A 142 -2.51 13.99 5.00
N SER A 143 -3.75 14.45 4.79
CA SER A 143 -4.43 15.43 5.65
C SER A 143 -4.69 14.90 7.07
N ASN A 144 -4.91 13.59 7.22
CA ASN A 144 -5.25 12.99 8.51
C ASN A 144 -4.04 12.91 9.47
N VAL A 145 -2.82 13.04 8.93
CA VAL A 145 -1.56 13.07 9.69
C VAL A 145 -1.55 14.20 10.72
N LEU A 146 -2.17 15.34 10.41
CA LEU A 146 -2.28 16.48 11.34
C LEU A 146 -3.14 16.15 12.56
N SER A 147 -4.18 15.31 12.41
CA SER A 147 -5.03 14.90 13.53
C SER A 147 -4.30 13.95 14.48
N SER A 148 -3.59 12.95 13.95
CA SER A 148 -2.73 12.08 14.75
C SER A 148 -1.61 12.88 15.44
N MET A 149 -1.04 13.87 14.75
CA MET A 149 -0.04 14.77 15.32
C MET A 149 -0.58 15.59 16.50
N GLN A 150 -1.83 16.08 16.43
CA GLN A 150 -2.46 16.79 17.56
C GLN A 150 -2.55 15.91 18.81
N LYS A 151 -2.91 14.63 18.68
CA LYS A 151 -2.96 13.69 19.81
C LYS A 151 -1.58 13.50 20.46
N ILE A 152 -0.53 13.42 19.65
CA ILE A 152 0.87 13.34 20.13
C ILE A 152 1.22 14.61 20.91
N VAL A 153 0.95 15.80 20.36
CA VAL A 153 1.26 17.07 21.04
C VAL A 153 0.53 17.19 22.38
N MET A 154 -0.75 16.82 22.43
CA MET A 154 -1.52 16.82 23.69
C MET A 154 -0.95 15.84 24.71
N THR A 155 -0.51 14.66 24.29
CA THR A 155 0.09 13.66 25.17
C THR A 155 1.46 14.12 25.67
N CYS A 156 2.30 14.65 24.78
CA CYS A 156 3.60 15.24 25.13
C CYS A 156 3.46 16.40 26.12
N LYS A 157 2.41 17.25 25.96
CA LYS A 157 2.11 18.32 26.91
C LYS A 157 1.81 17.77 28.31
N LYS A 158 0.94 16.76 28.42
CA LYS A 158 0.63 16.11 29.70
C LYS A 158 1.86 15.48 30.35
N VAL A 159 2.71 14.80 29.57
CA VAL A 159 3.97 14.24 30.06
C VAL A 159 4.87 15.34 30.60
N THR A 160 5.07 16.44 29.87
CA THR A 160 5.89 17.56 30.36
C THR A 160 5.33 18.18 31.63
N GLU A 161 4.01 18.33 31.74
CA GLU A 161 3.32 18.83 32.95
C GLU A 161 3.58 17.90 34.16
N GLU A 162 3.48 16.57 34.00
CA GLU A 162 3.81 15.61 35.08
C GLU A 162 5.27 15.72 35.53
N VAL A 163 6.18 15.94 34.57
CA VAL A 163 7.61 16.11 34.85
C VAL A 163 7.89 17.42 35.61
N GLU A 164 7.25 18.52 35.22
CA GLU A 164 7.35 19.82 35.91
C GLU A 164 6.73 19.76 37.32
N GLU A 165 5.62 19.04 37.48
CA GLU A 165 5.00 18.83 38.78
C GLU A 165 5.91 18.04 39.73
N HIS A 166 6.67 17.08 39.20
CA HIS A 166 7.66 16.34 40.00
C HIS A 166 8.91 17.17 40.35
N GLU A 167 9.34 18.09 39.49
CA GLU A 167 10.41 19.03 39.81
C GLU A 167 10.00 19.99 40.94
N THR A 168 8.77 20.54 40.88
CA THR A 168 8.26 21.47 41.91
C THR A 168 8.05 20.81 43.27
N ARG A 169 7.79 19.50 43.31
CA ARG A 169 7.71 18.70 44.54
C ARG A 169 9.07 18.39 45.19
N GLY A 170 10.19 18.72 44.55
CA GLY A 170 11.51 18.75 45.19
C GLY A 170 12.19 17.39 45.42
N GLY A 171 11.95 16.39 44.57
CA GLY A 171 12.44 15.00 44.77
C GLY A 171 13.72 14.60 44.03
N LEU A 172 14.39 15.48 43.26
CA LEU A 172 15.52 15.10 42.39
C LEU A 172 16.89 15.55 42.94
N THR A 173 17.92 14.71 42.71
CA THR A 173 19.31 15.10 42.96
C THR A 173 19.77 16.16 41.95
N SER A 174 20.73 17.01 42.33
CA SER A 174 21.28 18.07 41.46
C SER A 174 21.78 17.55 40.10
N MET A 175 22.35 16.33 40.07
CA MET A 175 22.81 15.70 38.82
C MET A 175 21.67 15.20 37.94
N THR A 176 20.61 14.65 38.54
CA THR A 176 19.39 14.25 37.81
C THR A 176 18.66 15.47 37.25
N GLN A 177 18.67 16.59 37.97
CA GLN A 177 18.05 17.84 37.56
C GLN A 177 18.73 18.45 36.31
N SER A 178 20.06 18.43 36.24
CA SER A 178 20.79 18.87 35.04
C SER A 178 20.54 17.96 33.83
N ASN A 179 20.49 16.65 34.02
CA ASN A 179 20.16 15.71 32.95
C ASN A 179 18.72 15.88 32.45
N LEU A 180 17.79 16.12 33.38
CA LEU A 180 16.39 16.37 33.07
C LEU A 180 16.19 17.66 32.26
N TYR A 181 16.90 18.73 32.61
CA TYR A 181 16.88 19.98 31.84
C TYR A 181 17.35 19.79 30.39
N ASN A 182 18.47 19.09 30.21
CA ASN A 182 18.97 18.75 28.88
C ASN A 182 17.97 17.89 28.09
N LEU A 183 17.34 16.91 28.74
CA LEU A 183 16.38 16.02 28.12
C LEU A 183 15.07 16.73 27.75
N LYS A 184 14.60 17.68 28.58
CA LYS A 184 13.47 18.57 28.24
C LYS A 184 13.76 19.43 27.02
N SER A 185 14.97 19.99 26.93
CA SER A 185 15.40 20.77 25.76
C SER A 185 15.42 19.90 24.48
N GLN A 186 15.97 18.68 24.58
CA GLN A 186 15.96 17.70 23.49
C GLN A 186 14.54 17.26 23.11
N PHE A 187 13.65 17.08 24.11
CA PHE A 187 12.25 16.70 23.91
C PHE A 187 11.49 17.77 23.14
N SER A 188 11.64 19.05 23.52
CA SER A 188 11.04 20.18 22.81
C SER A 188 11.54 20.29 21.37
N THR A 189 12.86 20.10 21.17
CA THR A 189 13.49 20.13 19.84
C THR A 189 13.00 18.97 18.97
N ALA A 190 12.94 17.75 19.51
CA ALA A 190 12.45 16.57 18.80
C ALA A 190 10.98 16.69 18.41
N LEU A 191 10.13 17.22 19.31
CA LEU A 191 8.72 17.49 19.02
C LEU A 191 8.54 18.52 17.90
N THR A 192 9.32 19.59 17.93
CA THR A 192 9.30 20.63 16.89
C THR A 192 9.72 20.08 15.52
N HIS A 193 10.75 19.23 15.49
CA HIS A 193 11.18 18.56 14.27
C HIS A 193 10.11 17.60 13.73
N LEU A 194 9.50 16.79 14.60
CA LEU A 194 8.39 15.91 14.24
C LEU A 194 7.19 16.70 13.67
N LEU A 195 6.82 17.82 14.30
CA LEU A 195 5.74 18.68 13.83
C LEU A 195 6.04 19.25 12.43
N THR A 196 7.28 19.66 12.21
CA THR A 196 7.73 20.20 10.92
C THR A 196 7.70 19.12 9.83
N ALA A 197 8.21 17.93 10.13
CA ALA A 197 8.18 16.79 9.21
C ALA A 197 6.73 16.37 8.87
N ALA A 198 5.85 16.30 9.87
CA ALA A 198 4.44 15.96 9.69
C ALA A 198 3.70 17.00 8.85
N LYS A 199 3.95 18.30 9.10
CA LYS A 199 3.36 19.40 8.32
C LYS A 199 3.85 19.40 6.87
N ASN A 200 5.15 19.17 6.66
CA ASN A 200 5.74 19.08 5.32
C ASN A 200 5.22 17.85 4.57
N HIS A 201 4.99 16.73 5.25
CA HIS A 201 4.37 15.55 4.66
C HIS A 201 2.89 15.79 4.30
N ALA A 202 2.12 16.40 5.21
CA ALA A 202 0.71 16.74 4.96
C ALA A 202 0.53 17.73 3.80
N ASN A 203 1.36 18.77 3.73
CA ASN A 203 1.30 19.80 2.69
C ASN A 203 2.03 19.39 1.41
N GLY A 204 2.89 18.37 1.47
CA GLY A 204 3.79 17.98 0.41
C GLY A 204 3.15 17.19 -0.73
N MET A 205 1.85 16.86 -0.67
CA MET A 205 1.11 16.16 -1.75
C MET A 205 1.85 14.95 -2.34
N GLY A 206 2.56 14.18 -1.49
CA GLY A 206 3.33 12.99 -1.91
C GLY A 206 4.78 13.26 -2.34
N ILE A 207 5.24 14.51 -2.34
CA ILE A 207 6.61 14.91 -2.67
C ILE A 207 7.54 14.75 -1.46
N SER A 208 7.04 15.01 -0.24
CA SER A 208 7.81 14.87 0.99
C SER A 208 7.84 13.39 1.42
N PRO A 209 9.02 12.74 1.44
CA PRO A 209 9.13 11.31 1.72
C PRO A 209 8.75 10.98 3.17
N VAL A 210 8.00 9.89 3.36
CA VAL A 210 7.58 9.40 4.70
C VAL A 210 8.79 9.09 5.58
N SER A 211 9.95 8.74 5.00
CA SER A 211 11.18 8.43 5.74
C SER A 211 11.68 9.59 6.62
N LEU A 212 11.46 10.85 6.22
CA LEU A 212 11.81 12.00 7.05
C LEU A 212 10.92 12.10 8.30
N LEU A 213 9.63 11.77 8.14
CA LEU A 213 8.69 11.69 9.25
C LEU A 213 9.04 10.52 10.18
N ASP A 214 9.39 9.37 9.61
CA ASP A 214 9.78 8.16 10.34
C ASP A 214 11.06 8.39 11.18
N ALA A 215 12.07 9.06 10.59
CA ALA A 215 13.28 9.44 11.31
C ALA A 215 12.99 10.41 12.46
N ALA A 216 12.14 11.42 12.24
CA ALA A 216 11.74 12.36 13.29
C ALA A 216 10.95 11.67 14.42
N ALA A 217 10.07 10.73 14.06
CA ALA A 217 9.31 9.91 15.01
C ALA A 217 10.21 8.99 15.85
N GLY A 218 11.22 8.38 15.22
CA GLY A 218 12.23 7.57 15.90
C GLY A 218 13.06 8.37 16.91
N HIS A 219 13.51 9.56 16.52
CA HIS A 219 14.24 10.47 17.42
C HIS A 219 13.35 10.89 18.62
N MET A 220 12.10 11.29 18.37
CA MET A 220 11.16 11.63 19.44
C MET A 220 10.92 10.46 20.41
N THR A 221 10.78 9.25 19.88
CA THR A 221 10.56 8.05 20.69
C THR A 221 11.78 7.70 21.54
N THR A 222 12.99 7.94 21.03
CA THR A 222 14.24 7.77 21.79
C THR A 222 14.26 8.71 23.00
N VAL A 223 13.96 9.99 22.78
CA VAL A 223 13.91 10.98 23.87
C VAL A 223 12.80 10.67 24.88
N MET A 224 11.62 10.23 24.43
CA MET A 224 10.52 9.80 25.30
C MET A 224 10.92 8.59 26.17
N VAL A 225 11.63 7.61 25.58
CA VAL A 225 12.13 6.45 26.30
C VAL A 225 13.20 6.85 27.33
N ASP A 226 14.11 7.74 26.98
CA ASP A 226 15.14 8.22 27.91
C ASP A 226 14.52 9.03 29.05
N LEU A 227 13.44 9.78 28.79
CA LEU A 227 12.68 10.49 29.82
C LEU A 227 11.98 9.50 30.78
N ALA A 228 11.37 8.45 30.22
CA ALA A 228 10.76 7.38 31.01
C ALA A 228 11.78 6.56 31.82
N LYS A 229 13.00 6.34 31.30
CA LYS A 229 14.09 5.68 32.02
C LYS A 229 14.60 6.52 33.18
N LEU A 230 14.75 7.83 32.98
CA LEU A 230 15.28 8.74 34.01
C LEU A 230 14.29 8.93 35.17
N LEU A 231 12.99 8.96 34.87
CA LEU A 231 11.94 9.33 35.84
C LEU A 231 11.07 8.15 36.32
N GLY A 232 11.17 6.99 35.66
CA GLY A 232 10.33 5.83 35.96
C GLY A 232 8.86 6.00 35.53
N ILE A 233 8.16 4.88 35.39
CA ILE A 233 6.75 4.83 34.97
C ILE A 233 5.86 4.49 36.17
N LYS A 234 4.86 5.33 36.47
CA LYS A 234 3.90 5.11 37.54
C LYS A 234 2.98 3.92 37.20
N PRO A 235 2.75 2.95 38.11
CA PRO A 235 1.72 1.94 37.92
C PRO A 235 0.35 2.62 37.81
N GLY A 236 -0.42 2.29 36.76
CA GLY A 236 -1.73 2.87 36.53
C GLY A 236 -2.64 2.67 37.74
N THR A 237 -3.22 3.75 38.26
CA THR A 237 -4.24 3.70 39.29
C THR A 237 -5.48 3.01 38.72
N ALA A 238 -5.71 1.76 39.11
CA ALA A 238 -7.05 1.21 39.07
C ALA A 238 -7.94 2.13 39.92
N SER A 239 -8.94 2.72 39.27
CA SER A 239 -9.86 3.69 39.81
C SER A 239 -10.44 3.25 41.15
N SER A 240 -10.22 4.05 42.20
CA SER A 240 -10.94 3.94 43.46
C SER A 240 -12.41 4.29 43.23
N SER A 241 -13.32 3.31 43.30
CA SER A 241 -14.66 3.41 43.91
C SER A 241 -15.51 2.16 43.56
N ASN A 242 -15.49 1.18 44.45
CA ASN A 242 -16.71 0.56 44.95
C ASN A 242 -16.36 -0.23 46.21
N GLU A 243 -16.76 0.35 47.35
CA GLU A 243 -16.77 -0.30 48.65
C GLU A 243 -17.62 -1.57 48.57
N VAL A 244 -17.06 -2.69 49.01
CA VAL A 244 -17.85 -3.86 49.39
C VAL A 244 -17.46 -4.21 50.84
N PRO A 245 -18.38 -4.05 51.81
CA PRO A 245 -18.09 -4.37 53.20
C PRO A 245 -17.85 -5.87 53.38
N LEU A 246 -16.79 -6.18 54.14
CA LEU A 246 -16.48 -7.50 54.65
C LEU A 246 -17.61 -7.97 55.58
N ALA A 247 -18.21 -9.12 55.28
CA ALA A 247 -18.97 -9.90 56.26
C ALA A 247 -18.62 -11.39 56.12
N ASN A 248 -18.19 -11.95 57.24
CA ASN A 248 -17.84 -13.34 57.50
C ASN A 248 -18.82 -14.36 56.90
N MET A 249 -18.28 -15.47 56.39
CA MET A 249 -18.85 -16.79 56.67
C MET A 249 -17.73 -17.84 56.68
N ASP A 250 -17.49 -18.33 57.89
CA ASP A 250 -16.70 -19.50 58.24
C ASP A 250 -17.34 -20.77 57.64
N SER A 251 -16.51 -21.73 57.20
CA SER A 251 -16.75 -23.19 57.31
C SER A 251 -15.72 -24.00 56.52
N ASN A 252 -14.70 -24.45 57.24
CA ASN A 252 -14.41 -25.87 57.43
C ASN A 252 -14.32 -26.77 56.18
N ARG A 253 -13.10 -27.19 55.81
CA ARG A 253 -12.82 -28.61 55.50
C ARG A 253 -11.32 -28.95 55.51
N ASN A 254 -11.01 -29.90 56.39
CA ASN A 254 -9.76 -30.63 56.53
C ASN A 254 -9.38 -31.44 55.29
N ASP A 255 -8.09 -31.78 55.28
CA ASP A 255 -7.45 -32.99 54.74
C ASP A 255 -7.57 -33.27 53.24
N THR A 256 -6.44 -33.22 52.54
CA THR A 256 -5.67 -34.44 52.28
C THR A 256 -4.38 -34.11 51.51
N LEU A 257 -3.29 -34.62 52.06
CA LEU A 257 -2.00 -34.73 51.42
C LEU A 257 -2.05 -35.82 50.34
N ASP A 258 -1.22 -35.61 49.32
CA ASP A 258 -0.39 -36.62 48.65
C ASP A 258 -0.87 -37.29 47.35
N ALA A 259 0.15 -37.48 46.50
CA ALA A 259 0.35 -38.58 45.55
C ALA A 259 -0.04 -38.41 44.05
N LEU A 260 1.04 -38.43 43.22
CA LEU A 260 1.19 -39.02 41.86
C LEU A 260 0.79 -38.09 40.69
N SER A 261 1.69 -37.58 39.84
CA SER A 261 2.85 -38.16 39.13
C SER A 261 2.53 -39.41 38.29
N ARG A 262 2.09 -39.19 37.04
CA ARG A 262 2.32 -40.07 35.86
C ARG A 262 1.83 -39.38 34.56
N GLY A 263 2.70 -39.31 33.54
CA GLY A 263 2.54 -38.54 32.27
C GLY A 263 1.56 -39.11 31.23
N PRO A 264 1.71 -38.87 29.90
CA PRO A 264 2.97 -38.63 29.18
C PRO A 264 2.99 -37.42 28.22
N SER A 265 4.21 -37.12 27.79
CA SER A 265 4.60 -36.27 26.66
C SER A 265 3.97 -36.69 25.33
N THR A 266 3.30 -35.74 24.67
CA THR A 266 3.14 -35.72 23.21
C THR A 266 3.52 -34.33 22.73
N GLY A 267 4.69 -34.24 22.08
CA GLY A 267 5.10 -33.05 21.36
C GLY A 267 4.22 -32.86 20.12
N SER A 268 3.72 -31.65 19.93
CA SER A 268 3.30 -31.17 18.62
C SER A 268 3.72 -29.70 18.47
N SER A 269 4.78 -29.54 17.68
CA SER A 269 5.25 -28.29 17.14
C SER A 269 4.15 -27.69 16.26
N LEU A 270 3.52 -26.60 16.71
CA LEU A 270 2.68 -25.75 15.88
C LEU A 270 3.40 -24.42 15.66
N ARG A 271 4.27 -24.45 14.64
CA ARG A 271 4.85 -23.26 14.00
C ARG A 271 3.71 -22.36 13.52
N ARG A 272 3.58 -21.17 14.14
CA ARG A 272 2.81 -20.05 13.62
C ARG A 272 3.40 -19.62 12.27
N LYS A 273 2.61 -19.68 11.21
CA LYS A 273 3.00 -19.42 9.82
C LYS A 273 2.38 -18.12 9.32
N ASP A 274 2.48 -17.03 10.09
CA ASP A 274 1.89 -15.73 9.71
C ASP A 274 2.88 -14.55 9.86
N SER A 275 4.18 -14.82 9.95
CA SER A 275 5.21 -13.77 10.15
C SER A 275 6.37 -13.86 9.14
N ALA A 276 6.13 -14.51 8.00
CA ALA A 276 7.13 -14.69 6.94
C ALA A 276 6.94 -13.72 5.75
N ASN A 277 5.72 -13.27 5.45
CA ASN A 277 5.44 -12.48 4.24
C ASN A 277 5.99 -11.04 4.32
N ASP A 278 5.81 -10.37 5.46
CA ASP A 278 6.30 -8.99 5.66
C ASP A 278 7.83 -8.89 5.75
N LYS A 279 8.49 -9.97 6.21
CA LYS A 279 9.96 -10.07 6.21
C LYS A 279 10.52 -10.49 4.86
N SER A 280 9.77 -11.23 4.05
CA SER A 280 10.15 -11.63 2.70
C SER A 280 10.26 -10.40 1.80
N ASN A 281 9.19 -9.59 1.72
CA ASN A 281 9.16 -8.42 0.84
C ASN A 281 10.22 -7.37 1.18
N ASN A 282 10.53 -7.18 2.46
CA ASN A 282 11.57 -6.26 2.90
C ASN A 282 13.00 -6.81 2.65
N ARG A 283 13.18 -8.14 2.65
CA ARG A 283 14.44 -8.79 2.24
C ARG A 283 14.61 -8.78 0.72
N ILE A 284 13.55 -8.99 -0.05
CA ILE A 284 13.55 -8.94 -1.52
C ILE A 284 13.93 -7.54 -2.00
N ALA A 285 13.32 -6.49 -1.43
CA ALA A 285 13.66 -5.10 -1.74
C ALA A 285 15.10 -4.73 -1.34
N ALA A 286 15.60 -5.25 -0.21
CA ALA A 286 16.97 -5.01 0.25
C ALA A 286 18.02 -5.78 -0.57
N ALA A 287 17.73 -7.03 -0.98
CA ALA A 287 18.61 -7.84 -1.82
C ALA A 287 18.66 -7.31 -3.26
N ALA A 288 17.52 -6.85 -3.81
CA ALA A 288 17.47 -6.15 -5.09
C ALA A 288 18.29 -4.85 -5.07
N ALA A 289 18.24 -4.08 -3.98
CA ALA A 289 19.05 -2.87 -3.80
C ALA A 289 20.55 -3.15 -3.54
N ALA A 290 20.90 -4.35 -3.09
CA ALA A 290 22.27 -4.77 -2.79
C ALA A 290 22.93 -5.58 -3.93
N GLY A 291 22.20 -5.91 -4.99
CA GLY A 291 22.69 -6.77 -6.09
C GLY A 291 22.93 -8.23 -5.67
N ASP A 292 22.34 -8.67 -4.55
CA ASP A 292 22.49 -10.03 -4.05
C ASP A 292 21.55 -10.98 -4.81
N SER A 293 22.04 -12.17 -5.16
CA SER A 293 21.30 -13.11 -6.00
C SER A 293 20.02 -13.60 -5.32
N LEU A 294 18.86 -13.21 -5.84
CA LEU A 294 17.56 -13.70 -5.37
C LEU A 294 17.34 -15.16 -5.76
N LEU A 295 16.56 -15.88 -4.97
CA LEU A 295 16.06 -17.20 -5.36
C LEU A 295 15.03 -17.05 -6.50
N PRO A 296 14.90 -18.02 -7.43
CA PRO A 296 13.93 -17.94 -8.53
C PRO A 296 12.48 -17.69 -8.10
N GLU A 297 12.06 -18.21 -6.94
CA GLU A 297 10.72 -17.97 -6.37
C GLU A 297 10.56 -16.52 -5.91
N GLU A 298 11.56 -15.97 -5.22
CA GLU A 298 11.58 -14.58 -4.74
C GLU A 298 11.66 -13.58 -5.91
N LEU A 299 12.38 -13.94 -6.97
CA LEU A 299 12.42 -13.16 -8.21
C LEU A 299 11.06 -13.12 -8.90
N SER A 300 10.32 -14.24 -8.92
CA SER A 300 8.98 -14.26 -9.53
C SER A 300 7.99 -13.34 -8.80
N GLU A 301 8.08 -13.25 -7.46
CA GLU A 301 7.27 -12.35 -6.64
C GLU A 301 7.69 -10.89 -6.84
N TYR A 302 9.01 -10.63 -6.93
CA TYR A 302 9.55 -9.32 -7.29
C TYR A 302 9.04 -8.87 -8.67
N LEU A 303 9.17 -9.69 -9.70
CA LEU A 303 8.72 -9.39 -11.06
C LEU A 303 7.21 -9.14 -11.13
N LYS A 304 6.39 -9.88 -10.36
CA LYS A 304 4.95 -9.64 -10.24
C LYS A 304 4.67 -8.25 -9.66
N SER A 305 5.37 -7.87 -8.59
CA SER A 305 5.22 -6.55 -7.98
C SER A 305 5.68 -5.41 -8.90
N GLU A 306 6.78 -5.60 -9.63
CA GLU A 306 7.31 -4.60 -10.56
C GLU A 306 6.46 -4.50 -11.84
N THR A 307 5.83 -5.59 -12.28
CA THR A 307 4.88 -5.55 -13.40
C THR A 307 3.67 -4.68 -13.07
N ASP A 308 3.17 -4.74 -11.83
CA ASP A 308 2.11 -3.83 -11.37
C ASP A 308 2.57 -2.37 -11.37
N HIS A 309 3.83 -2.10 -10.98
CA HIS A 309 4.42 -0.76 -11.05
C HIS A 309 4.58 -0.28 -12.51
N ILE A 310 4.98 -1.15 -13.43
CA ILE A 310 5.04 -0.87 -14.87
C ILE A 310 3.66 -0.50 -15.39
N VAL A 311 2.63 -1.32 -15.12
CA VAL A 311 1.25 -1.07 -15.60
C VAL A 311 0.74 0.28 -15.09
N GLN A 312 0.94 0.61 -13.81
CA GLN A 312 0.56 1.90 -13.24
C GLN A 312 1.31 3.06 -13.92
N THR A 313 2.60 2.90 -14.20
CA THR A 313 3.42 3.92 -14.88
C THR A 313 2.97 4.13 -16.33
N ILE A 314 2.64 3.06 -17.06
CA ILE A 314 2.08 3.11 -18.42
C ILE A 314 0.72 3.82 -18.42
N GLN A 315 -0.16 3.51 -17.45
CA GLN A 315 -1.46 4.16 -17.35
C GLN A 315 -1.33 5.67 -17.11
N ARG A 316 -0.41 6.08 -16.23
CA ARG A 316 -0.07 7.50 -16.00
C ARG A 316 0.50 8.16 -17.26
N LEU A 317 1.36 7.44 -17.99
CA LEU A 317 1.93 7.92 -19.24
C LEU A 317 0.84 8.18 -20.29
N LEU A 318 -0.07 7.23 -20.49
CA LEU A 318 -1.18 7.35 -21.44
C LEU A 318 -2.15 8.47 -21.04
N ALA A 319 -2.39 8.68 -19.74
CA ALA A 319 -3.18 9.80 -19.24
C ALA A 319 -2.50 11.16 -19.56
N ALA A 320 -1.20 11.28 -19.30
CA ALA A 320 -0.42 12.48 -19.59
C ALA A 320 -0.29 12.75 -21.10
N LEU A 321 -0.26 11.72 -21.94
CA LEU A 321 -0.22 11.86 -23.40
C LEU A 321 -1.54 12.37 -24.00
N ARG A 322 -2.68 12.10 -23.35
CA ARG A 322 -4.02 12.55 -23.75
C ARG A 322 -4.31 13.99 -23.35
N SER A 323 -3.68 14.48 -22.28
CA SER A 323 -3.88 15.81 -21.72
C SER A 323 -2.70 16.73 -22.04
N PRO A 324 -2.85 17.75 -22.91
CA PRO A 324 -1.76 18.67 -23.22
C PRO A 324 -1.26 19.47 -21.99
N ARG A 325 -2.09 19.63 -20.95
CA ARG A 325 -1.71 20.23 -19.66
C ARG A 325 -0.63 19.46 -18.90
N ASP A 326 -0.51 18.15 -19.13
CA ASP A 326 0.39 17.25 -18.41
C ASP A 326 1.61 16.87 -19.25
N ALA A 327 1.83 17.53 -20.40
CA ALA A 327 2.94 17.27 -21.31
C ALA A 327 4.31 17.36 -20.60
N GLY A 328 4.45 18.28 -19.63
CA GLY A 328 5.66 18.39 -18.80
C GLY A 328 5.94 17.19 -17.89
N GLN A 329 4.92 16.38 -17.57
CA GLN A 329 5.06 15.19 -16.73
C GLN A 329 5.48 13.95 -17.54
N VAL A 330 5.23 13.94 -18.85
CA VAL A 330 5.53 12.81 -19.75
C VAL A 330 7.00 12.42 -19.67
N TYR A 331 7.93 13.38 -19.70
CA TYR A 331 9.37 13.12 -19.59
C TYR A 331 9.74 12.42 -18.26
N GLY A 332 9.14 12.86 -17.16
CA GLY A 332 9.35 12.26 -15.83
C GLY A 332 8.79 10.85 -15.74
N ILE A 333 7.59 10.62 -16.28
CA ILE A 333 6.93 9.31 -16.27
C ILE A 333 7.72 8.30 -17.13
N ILE A 334 8.18 8.71 -18.32
CA ILE A 334 9.03 7.88 -19.18
C ILE A 334 10.35 7.54 -18.48
N THR A 335 10.97 8.50 -17.80
CA THR A 335 12.20 8.27 -17.02
C THR A 335 11.99 7.29 -15.86
N SER A 336 10.86 7.40 -15.16
CA SER A 336 10.49 6.42 -14.12
C SER A 336 10.34 5.01 -14.70
N LEU A 337 9.69 4.88 -15.87
CA LEU A 337 9.52 3.60 -16.55
C LEU A 337 10.88 2.98 -16.95
N ILE A 338 11.80 3.79 -17.49
CA ILE A 338 13.16 3.35 -17.83
C ILE A 338 13.91 2.83 -16.60
N ASN A 339 13.79 3.52 -15.46
CA ASN A 339 14.47 3.13 -14.22
C ASN A 339 13.92 1.83 -13.63
N ILE A 340 12.59 1.65 -13.65
CA ILE A 340 11.96 0.39 -13.21
C ILE A 340 12.47 -0.78 -14.07
N VAL A 341 12.46 -0.63 -15.40
CA VAL A 341 12.98 -1.65 -16.31
C VAL A 341 14.47 -1.90 -16.09
N ALA A 342 15.27 -0.87 -15.81
CA ALA A 342 16.68 -1.04 -15.47
C ALA A 342 16.89 -1.87 -14.19
N SER A 343 16.10 -1.61 -13.14
CA SER A 343 16.13 -2.38 -11.89
C SER A 343 15.77 -3.85 -12.13
N ILE A 344 14.69 -4.10 -12.88
CA ILE A 344 14.30 -5.47 -13.27
C ILE A 344 15.43 -6.17 -13.99
N MET A 345 16.05 -5.50 -14.97
CA MET A 345 17.14 -6.09 -15.73
C MET A 345 18.35 -6.43 -14.84
N GLU A 346 18.75 -5.54 -13.95
CA GLU A 346 19.89 -5.74 -13.04
C GLU A 346 19.65 -6.91 -12.09
N VAL A 347 18.43 -7.01 -11.53
CA VAL A 347 18.04 -8.09 -10.62
C VAL A 347 17.89 -9.43 -11.37
N CYS A 348 17.40 -9.41 -12.61
CA CYS A 348 17.35 -10.60 -13.45
C CYS A 348 18.75 -11.09 -13.82
N ASP A 349 19.68 -10.19 -14.18
CA ASP A 349 21.05 -10.55 -14.55
C ASP A 349 21.83 -11.14 -13.35
N SER A 350 21.69 -10.52 -12.17
CA SER A 350 22.27 -11.05 -10.92
C SER A 350 21.69 -12.41 -10.50
N THR A 351 20.43 -12.67 -10.89
CA THR A 351 19.79 -13.97 -10.66
C THR A 351 20.19 -15.01 -11.71
N PHE A 352 20.40 -14.64 -12.97
CA PHE A 352 20.86 -15.56 -14.02
C PHE A 352 22.31 -16.01 -13.84
N ASP A 353 23.15 -15.15 -13.27
CA ASP A 353 24.52 -15.50 -12.88
C ASP A 353 24.60 -16.29 -11.56
N SER A 354 23.47 -16.38 -10.83
CA SER A 354 23.36 -17.27 -9.67
C SER A 354 23.28 -18.75 -10.08
N THR A 355 23.81 -19.63 -9.22
CA THR A 355 23.79 -21.09 -9.41
C THR A 355 22.38 -21.64 -9.59
N ALA A 356 21.36 -21.03 -8.97
CA ALA A 356 19.96 -21.43 -9.08
C ALA A 356 19.28 -20.95 -10.38
N GLY A 357 19.74 -19.85 -10.96
CA GLY A 357 19.16 -19.23 -12.17
C GLY A 357 19.74 -19.72 -13.50
N TYR A 358 20.84 -20.49 -13.46
CA TYR A 358 21.52 -20.99 -14.66
C TYR A 358 20.59 -21.73 -15.63
N ARG A 359 19.57 -22.44 -15.11
CA ARG A 359 18.58 -23.19 -15.91
C ARG A 359 17.68 -22.30 -16.76
N TYR A 360 17.47 -21.05 -16.33
CA TYR A 360 16.62 -20.06 -16.99
C TYR A 360 17.41 -19.10 -17.88
N ARG A 361 18.74 -19.07 -17.75
CA ARG A 361 19.63 -18.13 -18.45
C ARG A 361 19.41 -18.10 -19.96
N LYS A 362 19.29 -19.25 -20.64
CA LYS A 362 19.13 -19.27 -22.10
C LYS A 362 17.84 -18.63 -22.60
N GLN A 363 16.74 -18.81 -21.86
CA GLN A 363 15.43 -18.25 -22.24
C GLN A 363 15.29 -16.82 -21.72
N GLY A 364 15.76 -16.54 -20.50
CA GLY A 364 15.78 -15.23 -19.89
C GLY A 364 16.66 -14.22 -20.64
N THR A 365 17.82 -14.62 -21.15
CA THR A 365 18.72 -13.73 -21.91
C THR A 365 18.10 -13.21 -23.22
N LEU A 366 17.25 -14.00 -23.88
CA LEU A 366 16.53 -13.56 -25.09
C LEU A 366 15.52 -12.47 -24.75
N VAL A 367 14.66 -12.73 -23.75
CA VAL A 367 13.65 -11.75 -23.32
C VAL A 367 14.30 -10.50 -22.72
N MET A 368 15.44 -10.64 -22.03
CA MET A 368 16.25 -9.53 -21.55
C MET A 368 16.84 -8.67 -22.67
N SER A 369 17.29 -9.29 -23.75
CA SER A 369 17.78 -8.57 -24.94
C SER A 369 16.66 -7.76 -25.58
N ASP A 370 15.46 -8.33 -25.68
CA ASP A 370 14.28 -7.63 -26.22
C ASP A 370 13.83 -6.48 -25.29
N LEU A 371 13.83 -6.72 -23.97
CA LEU A 371 13.52 -5.70 -22.97
C LEU A 371 14.55 -4.57 -22.96
N GLN A 372 15.84 -4.89 -23.17
CA GLN A 372 16.91 -3.91 -23.33
C GLN A 372 16.70 -3.04 -24.57
N HIS A 373 16.29 -3.67 -25.69
CA HIS A 373 15.98 -2.95 -26.91
C HIS A 373 14.83 -1.97 -26.71
N CYS A 374 13.71 -2.42 -26.13
CA CYS A 374 12.58 -1.53 -25.80
C CYS A 374 13.00 -0.38 -24.88
N LYS A 375 13.80 -0.65 -23.84
CA LYS A 375 14.34 0.40 -22.94
C LYS A 375 15.15 1.44 -23.73
N GLN A 376 16.00 1.00 -24.64
CA GLN A 376 16.86 1.88 -25.44
C GLN A 376 16.03 2.72 -26.43
N THR A 377 15.08 2.09 -27.11
CA THR A 377 14.13 2.77 -28.03
C THR A 377 13.28 3.80 -27.29
N LEU A 378 12.81 3.47 -26.09
CA LEU A 378 12.00 4.36 -25.24
C LEU A 378 12.83 5.53 -24.71
N THR A 379 14.11 5.31 -24.39
CA THR A 379 15.08 6.38 -24.05
C THR A 379 15.31 7.30 -25.26
N GLN A 380 15.52 6.73 -26.45
CA GLN A 380 15.72 7.50 -27.66
C GLN A 380 14.49 8.34 -28.02
N MET A 381 13.28 7.79 -27.91
CA MET A 381 12.04 8.53 -28.13
C MET A 381 11.82 9.62 -27.09
N ARG A 382 12.14 9.36 -25.82
CA ARG A 382 12.12 10.39 -24.77
C ARG A 382 12.99 11.57 -25.15
N ASP A 383 14.25 11.31 -25.49
CA ASP A 383 15.24 12.36 -25.71
C ASP A 383 15.02 13.10 -27.04
N SER A 384 14.57 12.38 -28.07
CA SER A 384 14.33 12.94 -29.41
C SER A 384 12.99 13.68 -29.54
N SER A 385 11.90 13.13 -28.98
CA SER A 385 10.54 13.66 -29.17
C SER A 385 10.00 14.44 -27.98
N PHE A 386 10.53 14.22 -26.78
CA PHE A 386 10.03 14.83 -25.54
C PHE A 386 11.10 15.65 -24.78
N GLY A 387 12.37 15.64 -25.23
CA GLY A 387 13.48 16.36 -24.60
C GLY A 387 13.60 17.84 -24.99
N GLN A 388 13.22 18.23 -26.22
CA GLN A 388 13.34 19.62 -26.70
C GLN A 388 12.04 20.42 -26.62
N SER A 389 10.86 19.78 -26.73
CA SER A 389 9.55 20.45 -26.65
C SER A 389 8.42 19.43 -26.37
N PRO A 390 8.05 19.20 -25.10
CA PRO A 390 7.05 18.19 -24.73
C PRO A 390 5.63 18.48 -25.28
N GLU A 391 5.30 19.74 -25.58
CA GLU A 391 4.00 20.14 -26.14
C GLU A 391 3.87 19.88 -27.66
N MET A 392 4.98 19.74 -28.40
CA MET A 392 4.98 19.55 -29.86
C MET A 392 5.31 18.12 -30.32
N ALA A 393 5.26 17.13 -29.41
CA ALA A 393 5.47 15.74 -29.79
C ALA A 393 4.40 15.30 -30.81
N SER A 394 4.86 14.84 -31.98
CA SER A 394 3.99 14.37 -33.06
C SER A 394 3.05 13.26 -32.58
N SER A 395 1.83 13.23 -33.12
CA SER A 395 0.85 12.15 -32.87
C SER A 395 1.45 10.76 -33.11
N THR A 396 2.36 10.64 -34.09
CA THR A 396 3.14 9.41 -34.34
C THR A 396 4.06 9.05 -33.18
N ALA A 397 4.86 10.00 -32.67
CA ALA A 397 5.75 9.75 -31.53
C ALA A 397 4.99 9.34 -30.27
N LYS A 398 3.79 9.89 -30.03
CA LYS A 398 2.92 9.49 -28.91
C LYS A 398 2.41 8.05 -29.06
N ARG A 399 2.04 7.66 -30.28
CA ARG A 399 1.58 6.30 -30.60
C ARG A 399 2.72 5.29 -30.50
N ASP A 400 3.88 5.61 -31.03
CA ASP A 400 5.05 4.73 -31.03
C ASP A 400 5.59 4.54 -29.61
N LEU A 401 5.58 5.61 -28.79
CA LEU A 401 5.88 5.52 -27.36
C LEU A 401 4.90 4.61 -26.61
N ALA A 402 3.59 4.74 -26.87
CA ALA A 402 2.60 3.87 -26.27
C ALA A 402 2.83 2.40 -26.66
N LYS A 403 3.17 2.15 -27.93
CA LYS A 403 3.49 0.80 -28.43
C LYS A 403 4.67 0.18 -27.68
N GLU A 404 5.80 0.88 -27.59
CA GLU A 404 6.98 0.39 -26.85
C GLU A 404 6.70 0.16 -25.36
N ALA A 405 5.90 1.03 -24.74
CA ALA A 405 5.49 0.88 -23.36
C ALA A 405 4.68 -0.42 -23.13
N TYR A 406 3.82 -0.80 -24.06
CA TYR A 406 3.09 -2.09 -24.01
C TYR A 406 4.01 -3.29 -24.28
N GLU A 407 5.00 -3.16 -25.16
CA GLU A 407 5.99 -4.22 -25.41
C GLU A 407 6.82 -4.52 -24.16
N ILE A 408 7.20 -3.50 -23.38
CA ILE A 408 7.86 -3.68 -22.05
C ILE A 408 7.00 -4.52 -21.11
N ALA A 409 5.70 -4.22 -21.00
CA ALA A 409 4.80 -4.99 -20.13
C ALA A 409 4.66 -6.44 -20.62
N LYS A 410 4.66 -6.68 -21.93
CA LYS A 410 4.63 -8.02 -22.52
C LYS A 410 5.90 -8.81 -22.17
N TYR A 411 7.09 -8.24 -22.39
CA TYR A 411 8.35 -8.93 -22.10
C TYR A 411 8.55 -9.15 -20.60
N THR A 412 8.12 -8.22 -19.74
CA THR A 412 8.17 -8.42 -18.29
C THR A 412 7.26 -9.59 -17.84
N LYS A 413 6.09 -9.72 -18.46
CA LYS A 413 5.20 -10.87 -18.23
C LYS A 413 5.79 -12.18 -18.75
N GLU A 414 6.49 -12.14 -19.88
CA GLU A 414 7.20 -13.31 -20.42
C GLU A 414 8.34 -13.74 -19.49
N LEU A 415 9.07 -12.79 -18.87
CA LEU A 415 10.04 -13.09 -17.82
C LEU A 415 9.39 -13.81 -16.63
N ILE A 416 8.23 -13.34 -16.15
CA ILE A 416 7.50 -14.03 -15.06
C ILE A 416 7.17 -15.47 -15.46
N ASN A 417 6.65 -15.68 -16.67
CA ASN A 417 6.26 -17.01 -17.14
C ASN A 417 7.44 -17.98 -17.19
N ILE A 418 8.66 -17.51 -17.45
CA ILE A 418 9.87 -18.35 -17.44
C ILE A 418 10.16 -18.88 -16.02
N PHE A 419 9.89 -18.09 -14.99
CA PHE A 419 10.14 -18.49 -13.59
C PHE A 419 8.99 -19.30 -12.98
N ASP A 420 7.75 -19.12 -13.45
CA ASP A 420 6.56 -19.89 -13.03
C ASP A 420 6.41 -21.23 -13.79
N SER A 421 7.21 -21.47 -14.86
CA SER A 421 7.16 -22.68 -15.70
C SER A 421 8.04 -23.86 -15.27
#